data_AF-M9RMN8-F1
#
_entry.id   AF-M9RMN8-F1
#
_cell.length_a   1.000
_cell.length_b   1.000
_cell.length_c   1.000
_cell.angle_alpha   90.00
_cell.angle_beta   90.00
_cell.angle_gamma   90.00
#
_symmetry.space_group_name_H-M   'P 1'
#
loop_
_entity.id
_entity.type
_entity.pdbx_description
1 polymer ?
#
loop_
_entity_poly.entity_id
_entity_poly.type
_entity_poly.pdbx_seq_one_letter_code
_entity_poly.pdbx_strand_id
1 'polypeptide(L)' 'MPYGNIVSVYLGPDETISALTDNGLEELTDMIRAARINTKTWQEFLEDFVDDAALVTRIKALSPR' A
#
# COMPACT_ATOMS: atom_id res chain seq x y z
N MET A 1 -12.02 -4.63 14.84
CA MET A 1 -11.50 -4.18 13.54
C MET A 1 -10.02 -4.61 13.49
N PRO A 2 -9.59 -5.63 12.72
CA PRO A 2 -8.28 -6.24 12.93
C PRO A 2 -7.22 -5.77 11.92
N TYR A 3 -7.35 -4.57 11.36
CA TYR A 3 -6.32 -4.01 10.48
C TYR A 3 -5.77 -2.77 11.17
N GLY A 4 -4.76 -2.99 12.00
CA GLY A 4 -4.19 -2.01 12.91
C GLY A 4 -2.73 -2.28 13.28
N ASN A 5 -1.98 -3.00 12.42
CA ASN A 5 -0.58 -3.37 12.69
C ASN A 5 0.44 -2.70 11.76
N ILE A 6 0.04 -1.71 10.95
CA ILE A 6 1.01 -0.87 10.25
C ILE A 6 1.58 0.13 11.27
N VAL A 7 2.71 -0.23 11.88
CA VAL A 7 3.43 0.63 12.84
C VAL A 7 4.48 1.44 12.10
N SER A 8 4.31 2.76 12.04
CA SER A 8 5.36 3.67 11.59
C SER A 8 6.34 3.92 12.74
N VAL A 9 7.58 3.43 12.62
CA VAL A 9 8.66 3.70 13.57
C VAL A 9 9.52 4.83 13.04
N TYR A 10 9.55 5.96 13.76
CA TYR A 10 10.43 7.09 13.48
C TYR A 10 11.73 6.93 14.27
N LEU A 11 12.87 6.84 13.59
CA LEU A 11 14.19 6.72 14.23
C LEU A 11 14.90 8.07 14.40
N GLY A 12 14.32 9.14 13.88
CA GLY A 12 14.83 10.51 13.97
C GLY A 12 14.18 11.43 12.94
N PRO A 13 14.52 12.73 12.92
CA PRO A 13 13.90 13.71 12.03
C PRO A 13 14.11 13.43 10.52
N ASP A 14 15.12 12.64 10.15
CA ASP A 14 15.48 12.35 8.74
C ASP A 14 15.67 10.84 8.44
N GLU A 15 15.30 9.94 9.36
CA GLU A 15 15.50 8.49 9.14
C GLU A 15 14.28 7.67 9.59
N THR A 16 13.53 7.16 8.61
CA THR A 16 12.40 6.25 8.81
C THR A 16 12.83 4.88 8.30
N ILE A 17 13.06 3.93 9.20
CA ILE A 17 13.09 2.51 8.81
C ILE A 17 11.68 1.99 8.99
N SER A 18 11.00 1.70 7.88
CA SER A 18 9.74 0.96 7.89
C SER A 18 10.00 -0.44 8.47
N ALA A 19 9.76 -0.63 9.76
CA ALA A 19 9.76 -1.93 10.39
C ALA A 19 8.46 -2.64 10.04
N LEU A 20 8.42 -3.24 8.84
CA LEU A 20 7.36 -4.17 8.46
C LEU A 20 7.63 -5.48 9.21
N THR A 21 6.81 -5.80 10.23
CA THR A 21 6.86 -7.14 10.82
C THR A 21 6.47 -8.16 9.75
N ASP A 22 6.89 -9.42 9.88
CA ASP A 22 6.51 -10.47 8.93
C ASP A 22 4.96 -10.54 8.77
N ASN A 23 4.22 -10.32 9.86
CA ASN A 23 2.76 -10.18 9.84
C ASN A 23 2.25 -8.95 9.06
N GLY A 24 2.93 -7.80 9.17
CA GLY A 24 2.57 -6.60 8.40
C GLY A 24 2.80 -6.77 6.89
N LEU A 25 3.80 -7.58 6.48
CA LEU A 25 4.03 -7.92 5.09
C LEU A 25 2.94 -8.86 4.54
N GLU A 26 2.50 -9.83 5.34
CA GLU A 26 1.37 -10.69 5.00
C GLU A 26 0.08 -9.88 4.82
N GLU A 27 -0.22 -8.96 5.74
CA GLU A 27 -1.39 -8.07 5.64
C GLU A 27 -1.35 -7.22 4.37
N LEU A 28 -0.20 -6.62 4.03
CA LEU A 28 -0.04 -5.83 2.80
C LEU A 28 -0.22 -6.70 1.55
N THR A 29 0.30 -7.94 1.58
CA THR A 29 0.16 -8.90 0.48
C THR A 29 -1.31 -9.26 0.26
N ASP A 30 -2.07 -9.48 1.34
CA ASP A 30 -3.48 -9.79 1.27
C ASP A 30 -4.32 -8.58 0.84
N MET A 31 -3.98 -7.36 1.28
CA MET A 31 -4.60 -6.13 0.79
C MET A 31 -4.40 -5.96 -0.73
N ILE A 32 -3.19 -6.20 -1.24
CA ILE A 32 -2.90 -6.13 -2.68
C ILE A 32 -3.67 -7.22 -3.44
N ARG A 33 -3.75 -8.45 -2.90
CA ARG A 33 -4.53 -9.55 -3.50
C ARG A 33 -6.02 -9.20 -3.60
N ALA A 34 -6.59 -8.63 -2.55
CA ALA A 34 -7.99 -8.20 -2.53
C ALA A 34 -8.24 -7.05 -3.53
N ALA A 35 -7.32 -6.08 -3.62
CA ALA A 35 -7.42 -4.97 -4.54
C ALA A 35 -7.32 -5.42 -6.02
N ARG A 36 -6.47 -6.39 -6.33
CA ARG A 36 -6.23 -6.88 -7.70
C ARG A 36 -7.34 -7.74 -8.30
N ILE A 37 -8.44 -7.98 -7.59
CA ILE A 37 -9.59 -8.78 -8.09
C ILE A 37 -10.17 -8.19 -9.38
N ASN A 38 -10.29 -6.86 -9.47
CA ASN A 38 -10.74 -6.19 -10.68
C ASN A 38 -10.14 -4.78 -10.79
N THR A 39 -10.30 -4.15 -11.96
CA THR A 39 -9.76 -2.82 -12.25
C THR A 39 -10.29 -1.74 -11.32
N LYS A 40 -11.56 -1.84 -10.89
CA LYS A 40 -12.17 -0.84 -10.01
C LYS A 40 -11.56 -0.90 -8.61
N THR A 41 -11.53 -2.07 -7.98
CA THR A 41 -10.95 -2.26 -6.65
C THR A 41 -9.45 -1.96 -6.64
N TRP A 42 -8.76 -2.16 -7.76
CA TRP A 42 -7.36 -1.80 -7.91
C TRP A 42 -7.17 -0.28 -7.96
N GLN A 43 -8.04 0.45 -8.66
CA GLN A 43 -8.00 1.91 -8.72
C GLN A 43 -8.32 2.54 -7.37
N GLU A 44 -9.35 2.04 -6.67
CA GLU A 44 -9.74 2.49 -5.32
C GLU A 44 -8.59 2.27 -4.32
N PHE A 45 -7.97 1.08 -4.32
CA PHE A 45 -6.82 0.81 -3.47
C PHE A 45 -5.65 1.77 -3.70
N LEU A 46 -5.34 2.09 -4.97
CA LEU A 46 -4.27 3.03 -5.29
C LEU A 46 -4.58 4.45 -4.84
N GLU A 47 -5.85 4.87 -4.90
CA GLU A 47 -6.27 6.21 -4.48
C GLU A 47 -6.30 6.35 -2.95
N ASP A 48 -6.70 5.30 -2.23
CA ASP A 48 -6.85 5.33 -0.77
C ASP A 48 -5.53 5.05 -0.02
N PHE A 49 -4.64 4.26 -0.60
CA PHE A 49 -3.44 3.74 0.10
C PHE A 49 -2.12 4.38 -0.37
N VAL A 50 -2.07 4.96 -1.57
CA VAL A 50 -0.84 5.54 -2.13
C VAL A 50 -0.97 7.06 -2.17
N ASP A 51 -0.26 7.74 -1.27
CA ASP A 51 -0.27 9.20 -1.14
C ASP A 51 0.41 9.92 -2.32
N ASP A 52 1.35 9.25 -3.00
CA ASP A 52 2.04 9.80 -4.17
C ASP A 52 1.16 9.68 -5.43
N ALA A 53 0.48 10.79 -5.78
CA ALA A 53 -0.35 10.90 -6.97
C ALA A 53 0.42 10.68 -8.29
N ALA A 54 1.70 11.05 -8.37
CA ALA A 54 2.52 10.81 -9.55
C ALA A 54 2.83 9.32 -9.72
N LEU A 55 3.08 8.62 -8.60
CA LEU A 55 3.23 7.16 -8.57
C LEU A 55 1.93 6.47 -9.00
N VAL A 56 0.78 6.86 -8.47
CA VAL A 56 -0.54 6.34 -8.88
C VAL A 56 -0.76 6.49 -10.38
N THR A 57 -0.46 7.67 -10.93
CA THR A 57 -0.60 7.95 -12.37
C THR A 57 0.28 7.04 -13.21
N ARG A 58 1.54 6.84 -12.82
CA ARG A 58 2.47 5.94 -13.51
C ARG A 58 2.01 4.48 -13.44
N ILE A 59 1.56 4.02 -12.28
CA ILE A 59 1.07 2.64 -12.09
C ILE A 59 -0.18 2.39 -12.93
N LYS A 60 -1.12 3.35 -12.96
CA LYS A 60 -2.34 3.27 -13.80
C LYS A 60 -2.00 3.24 -15.30
N ALA A 61 -0.95 3.93 -15.74
CA ALA A 61 -0.49 3.89 -17.13
C ALA A 61 0.20 2.57 -17.51
N LEU A 62 0.83 1.88 -16.54
CA LEU A 62 1.57 0.64 -16.74
C LEU A 62 0.69 -0.62 -16.68
N SER A 63 -0.49 -0.57 -16.08
CA SER A 63 -1.43 -1.70 -16.10
C SER A 63 -2.35 -1.57 -17.33
N PRO A 64 -2.16 -2.37 -18.39
CA PRO A 64 -3.17 -2.48 -19.43
C PRO A 64 -4.40 -3.13 -18.79
N ARG A 65 -5.58 -2.65 -19.18
CA ARG A 65 -6.89 -3.12 -18.73
C ARG A 65 -7.02 -4.64 -18.70
#